data_AF-A0A0Q9X8G3-F1
#
_entry.id   AF-A0A0Q9X8G3-F1
#
_cell.length_a   1.000
_cell.length_b   1.000
_cell.length_c   1.000
_cell.angle_alpha   90.00
_cell.angle_beta   90.00
_cell.angle_gamma   90.00
#
_symmetry.space_group_name_H-M   'P 1'
#
loop_
_entity.id
_entity.type
_entity.pdbx_description
1 polymer ?
#
loop_
_entity_poly.entity_id
_entity_poly.type
_entity_poly.pdbx_seq_one_letter_code
_entity_poly.pdbx_strand_id
1 'polypeptide(L)'
;MPFLESRLNDAHGKHINIDRDRPGFTRHYNVLRDTIYKGLKAVAPFDKWLNGHKLGGSYGDNLKITMPDEFDLVIHLKFPENDRITVKKDPCRPGNVILNMTEVLEVLKNQDHNRVTYTHLIKLVSSKNELMEHKLQALITSAMTKVLNGMENKINVDGNITEVVYRRCGPAHTMFIDTKDIKYSVDFVPAIKLNASQNILGEEELKYFVKNGFWEAIPKPLKPIDPNNVSFRASYYDSELLMLKDKHKLKEVIRFMKKFRDNKQNMSNLKSYFIKTVLLWQVKEKPSDYWRTSQLKDVLIQTRQRRSQYYS
;
A
#
# COMPACT_ATOMS: atom_id res chain seq x y z
N MET A 1 2.92 -1.49 -40.17
CA MET A 1 2.31 -1.59 -38.81
C MET A 1 2.85 -2.72 -37.91
N PRO A 2 3.21 -3.93 -38.41
CA PRO A 2 3.83 -4.99 -37.59
C PRO A 2 5.15 -4.58 -36.93
N PHE A 3 5.89 -3.68 -37.58
CA PHE A 3 7.15 -3.13 -37.08
C PHE A 3 7.03 -2.46 -35.70
N LEU A 4 6.00 -1.64 -35.46
CA LEU A 4 5.82 -0.96 -34.17
C LEU A 4 5.55 -1.96 -33.04
N GLU A 5 4.70 -2.97 -33.29
CA GLU A 5 4.39 -4.01 -32.31
C GLU A 5 5.65 -4.81 -31.95
N SER A 6 6.44 -5.21 -32.94
CA SER A 6 7.71 -5.91 -32.70
C SER A 6 8.68 -5.05 -31.89
N ARG A 7 8.85 -3.76 -32.24
CA ARG A 7 9.74 -2.84 -31.50
C ARG A 7 9.30 -2.63 -30.06
N LEU A 8 8.00 -2.56 -29.79
CA LEU A 8 7.48 -2.43 -28.43
C LEU A 8 7.73 -3.70 -27.62
N ASN A 9 7.47 -4.89 -28.18
CA ASN A 9 7.74 -6.14 -27.48
C ASN A 9 9.24 -6.33 -27.18
N ASP A 10 10.11 -5.99 -28.13
CA ASP A 10 11.57 -5.98 -27.92
C ASP A 10 11.99 -5.02 -26.80
N ALA A 11 11.45 -3.79 -26.80
CA ALA A 11 11.75 -2.80 -25.78
C ALA A 11 11.25 -3.23 -24.39
N HIS A 12 10.09 -3.90 -24.32
CA HIS A 12 9.57 -4.45 -23.08
C HIS A 12 10.52 -5.52 -22.52
N GLY A 13 10.97 -6.46 -23.36
CA GLY A 13 11.91 -7.51 -22.95
C GLY A 13 13.27 -6.98 -22.50
N LYS A 14 13.83 -5.99 -23.19
CA LYS A 14 15.19 -5.49 -22.95
C LYS A 14 15.32 -4.40 -21.88
N HIS A 15 14.29 -3.57 -21.70
CA HIS A 15 14.43 -2.32 -20.92
C HIS A 15 13.39 -2.14 -19.81
N ILE A 16 12.43 -3.05 -19.69
CA ILE A 16 11.32 -2.98 -18.74
C ILE A 16 11.23 -4.25 -17.89
N ASN A 17 11.45 -5.43 -18.47
CA ASN A 17 11.45 -6.68 -17.73
C ASN A 17 12.68 -6.78 -16.81
N ILE A 18 12.42 -7.00 -15.51
CA ILE A 18 13.42 -7.10 -14.43
C ILE A 18 13.40 -8.47 -13.73
N ASP A 19 12.74 -9.47 -14.32
CA ASP A 19 12.45 -10.73 -13.64
C ASP A 19 13.71 -11.50 -13.22
N ARG A 20 14.82 -11.30 -13.94
CA ARG A 20 16.13 -11.87 -13.60
C ARG A 20 16.70 -11.33 -12.28
N ASP A 21 16.38 -10.09 -11.93
CA ASP A 21 16.93 -9.41 -10.75
C ASP A 21 16.12 -9.68 -9.47
N ARG A 22 14.86 -10.15 -9.61
CA ARG A 22 13.94 -10.34 -8.49
C ARG A 22 14.43 -11.33 -7.41
N PRO A 23 14.98 -12.52 -7.73
CA PRO A 23 15.21 -13.56 -6.73
C PRO A 23 16.11 -13.13 -5.56
N GLY A 24 17.21 -12.43 -5.84
CA GLY A 24 18.15 -11.97 -4.81
C GLY A 24 17.52 -10.99 -3.83
N PHE A 25 16.79 -9.99 -4.35
CA PHE A 25 16.13 -8.99 -3.53
C PHE A 25 14.95 -9.57 -2.75
N THR A 26 14.17 -10.47 -3.34
CA THR A 26 13.05 -11.13 -2.65
C THR A 26 13.51 -11.93 -1.44
N ARG A 27 14.66 -12.62 -1.54
CA ARG A 27 15.22 -13.37 -0.39
C ARG A 27 15.57 -12.44 0.76
N HIS A 28 16.30 -11.37 0.49
CA HIS A 28 16.71 -10.39 1.50
C HIS A 28 15.49 -9.68 2.13
N TYR A 29 14.52 -9.29 1.29
CA TYR A 29 13.24 -8.73 1.70
C TYR A 29 12.47 -9.67 2.64
N ASN A 30 12.38 -10.96 2.33
CA ASN A 30 11.64 -11.92 3.15
C ASN A 30 12.24 -12.03 4.55
N VAL A 31 13.58 -12.14 4.67
CA VAL A 31 14.25 -12.20 5.98
C VAL A 31 13.97 -10.94 6.80
N LEU A 32 14.11 -9.76 6.19
CA LEU A 32 13.84 -8.49 6.86
C LEU A 32 12.37 -8.40 7.31
N ARG A 33 11.43 -8.71 6.42
CA ARG A 33 9.99 -8.73 6.72
C ARG A 33 9.70 -9.64 7.90
N ASP A 34 10.15 -10.90 7.85
CA ASP A 34 9.79 -11.91 8.83
C ASP A 34 10.40 -11.58 10.19
N THR A 35 11.62 -11.03 10.21
CA THR A 35 12.28 -10.57 11.43
C THR A 35 11.49 -9.43 12.09
N ILE A 36 11.17 -8.37 11.34
CA ILE A 36 10.43 -7.22 11.86
C ILE A 36 9.02 -7.63 12.28
N TYR A 37 8.31 -8.40 11.45
CA TYR A 37 6.93 -8.81 11.73
C TYR A 37 6.86 -9.71 12.98
N LYS A 38 7.78 -10.67 13.13
CA LYS A 38 7.89 -11.51 14.33
C LYS A 38 8.19 -10.66 15.57
N GLY A 39 9.11 -9.70 15.45
CA GLY A 39 9.44 -8.77 16.52
C GLY A 39 8.22 -7.96 16.97
N LEU A 40 7.47 -7.39 16.02
CA LEU A 40 6.28 -6.60 16.34
C LEU A 40 5.21 -7.45 17.06
N LYS A 41 5.03 -8.72 16.65
CA LYS A 41 4.10 -9.64 17.30
C LYS A 41 4.44 -9.93 18.76
N ALA A 42 5.69 -9.70 19.18
CA ALA A 42 6.12 -9.84 20.58
C ALA A 42 5.90 -8.57 21.43
N VAL A 43 5.42 -7.47 20.84
CA VAL A 43 5.22 -6.19 21.52
C VAL A 43 3.72 -5.95 21.74
N ALA A 44 3.25 -5.86 22.97
CA ALA A 44 1.86 -5.49 23.24
C ALA A 44 1.57 -4.04 22.77
N PRO A 45 0.40 -3.76 22.19
CA PRO A 45 -0.74 -4.66 21.95
C PRO A 45 -0.73 -5.34 20.56
N PHE A 46 0.40 -5.29 19.84
CA PHE A 46 0.52 -5.78 18.46
C PHE A 46 0.44 -7.30 18.34
N ASP A 47 0.65 -8.04 19.42
CA ASP A 47 0.37 -9.48 19.51
C ASP A 47 -1.08 -9.81 19.13
N LYS A 48 -2.03 -8.94 19.51
CA LYS A 48 -3.45 -9.05 19.19
C LYS A 48 -3.86 -8.27 17.94
N TRP A 49 -3.19 -7.15 17.68
CA TRP A 49 -3.64 -6.23 16.61
C TRP A 49 -3.11 -6.61 15.22
N LEU A 50 -1.95 -7.26 15.13
CA LEU A 50 -1.38 -7.63 13.83
C LEU A 50 -2.23 -8.71 13.15
N ASN A 51 -2.72 -8.41 11.95
CA ASN A 51 -3.60 -9.27 11.16
C ASN A 51 -3.04 -9.59 9.77
N GLY A 52 -1.76 -9.94 9.73
CA GLY A 52 -1.04 -10.30 8.53
C GLY A 52 -0.43 -9.09 7.84
N HIS A 53 0.16 -9.35 6.68
CA HIS A 53 0.79 -8.34 5.84
C HIS A 53 0.58 -8.68 4.37
N LYS A 54 0.73 -7.69 3.50
CA LYS A 54 0.62 -7.88 2.05
C LYS A 54 1.65 -7.03 1.33
N LEU A 55 2.38 -7.65 0.41
CA LEU A 55 3.24 -6.90 -0.50
C LEU A 55 2.35 -6.14 -1.50
N GLY A 56 2.47 -4.82 -1.48
CA GLY A 56 1.68 -3.90 -2.27
C GLY A 56 2.51 -3.17 -3.31
N GLY A 57 1.96 -2.04 -3.74
CA GLY A 57 2.64 -1.08 -4.60
C GLY A 57 3.08 -1.65 -5.94
N SER A 58 4.10 -1.03 -6.52
CA SER A 58 4.50 -1.36 -7.89
C SER A 58 5.09 -2.76 -8.01
N TYR A 59 5.77 -3.24 -6.97
CA TYR A 59 6.32 -4.59 -6.96
C TYR A 59 5.17 -5.62 -6.87
N GLY A 60 4.26 -5.46 -5.90
CA GLY A 60 3.10 -6.34 -5.69
C GLY A 60 2.11 -6.38 -6.87
N ASP A 61 1.91 -5.24 -7.55
CA ASP A 61 1.05 -5.16 -8.74
C ASP A 61 1.65 -5.81 -10.00
N ASN A 62 2.93 -6.22 -9.94
CA ASN A 62 3.77 -6.57 -11.09
C ASN A 62 3.87 -5.42 -12.10
N LEU A 63 4.09 -4.20 -11.61
CA LEU A 63 4.19 -2.96 -12.42
C LEU A 63 5.56 -2.28 -12.30
N LYS A 64 6.51 -2.85 -11.53
CA LYS A 64 7.87 -2.32 -11.36
C LYS A 64 8.62 -2.46 -12.70
N ILE A 65 9.41 -1.43 -13.03
CA ILE A 65 10.10 -1.27 -14.34
C ILE A 65 11.59 -0.93 -14.19
N THR A 66 12.04 -0.81 -12.95
CA THR A 66 13.43 -0.55 -12.55
C THR A 66 13.82 -1.66 -11.57
N MET A 67 15.10 -1.68 -11.16
CA MET A 67 15.60 -2.62 -10.15
C MET A 67 14.61 -2.81 -8.98
N PRO A 68 14.48 -4.02 -8.42
CA PRO A 68 13.58 -4.30 -7.30
C PRO A 68 14.13 -3.75 -5.97
N ASP A 69 14.50 -2.47 -5.98
CA ASP A 69 15.16 -1.71 -4.93
C ASP A 69 14.20 -1.07 -3.92
N GLU A 70 12.89 -1.29 -4.06
CA GLU A 70 11.86 -0.72 -3.20
C GLU A 70 10.69 -1.69 -3.11
N PHE A 71 10.30 -2.00 -1.88
CA PHE A 71 9.18 -2.87 -1.55
C PHE A 71 8.17 -2.11 -0.70
N ASP A 72 6.93 -2.00 -1.17
CA ASP A 72 5.81 -1.50 -0.37
C ASP A 72 5.18 -2.67 0.38
N LEU A 73 5.28 -2.71 1.70
CA LEU A 73 4.68 -3.76 2.53
C LEU A 73 3.59 -3.16 3.42
N VAL A 74 2.35 -3.55 3.17
CA VAL A 74 1.24 -3.21 4.05
C VAL A 74 1.23 -4.15 5.25
N ILE A 75 1.21 -3.58 6.45
CA ILE A 75 1.03 -4.30 7.72
C ILE A 75 -0.39 -4.05 8.20
N HIS A 76 -1.21 -5.10 8.23
CA HIS A 76 -2.60 -4.97 8.63
C HIS A 76 -2.74 -4.96 10.14
N LEU A 77 -3.47 -3.99 10.64
CA LEU A 77 -3.96 -3.90 12.01
C LEU A 77 -5.45 -4.20 12.01
N LYS A 78 -5.91 -5.09 12.89
CA LYS A 78 -7.32 -5.34 13.16
C LYS A 78 -7.53 -5.29 14.66
N PHE A 79 -8.33 -4.35 15.13
CA PHE A 79 -8.60 -4.23 16.56
C PHE A 79 -9.60 -5.33 17.00
N PRO A 80 -9.57 -5.79 18.25
CA PRO A 80 -10.72 -6.49 18.82
C PRO A 80 -12.01 -5.67 18.64
N GLU A 81 -13.13 -6.34 18.34
CA GLU A 81 -14.43 -5.69 18.02
C GLU A 81 -14.37 -4.74 16.80
N ASN A 82 -13.44 -4.97 15.85
CA ASN A 82 -13.21 -4.08 14.69
C ASN A 82 -14.44 -3.75 13.85
N ASP A 83 -15.39 -4.68 13.77
CA ASP A 83 -16.65 -4.57 13.03
C ASP A 83 -17.58 -3.48 13.59
N ARG A 84 -17.40 -3.12 14.87
CA ARG A 84 -18.12 -2.04 15.55
C ARG A 84 -17.53 -0.65 15.33
N ILE A 85 -16.42 -0.54 14.60
CA ILE A 85 -15.86 0.77 14.24
C ILE A 85 -16.86 1.46 13.30
N THR A 86 -17.37 2.61 13.73
CA THR A 86 -18.22 3.43 12.89
C THR A 86 -17.34 4.28 11.98
N VAL A 87 -17.47 4.08 10.67
CA VAL A 87 -16.69 4.78 9.64
C VAL A 87 -17.53 5.89 9.03
N LYS A 88 -16.97 7.10 8.95
CA LYS A 88 -17.61 8.25 8.27
C LYS A 88 -16.66 8.85 7.25
N LYS A 89 -17.19 9.42 6.17
CA LYS A 89 -16.41 10.25 5.23
C LYS A 89 -15.87 11.47 5.96
N ASP A 90 -14.60 11.85 5.70
CA ASP A 90 -14.09 13.14 6.14
C ASP A 90 -14.63 14.23 5.17
N PRO A 91 -15.53 15.13 5.63
CA PRO A 91 -16.14 16.14 4.77
C PRO A 91 -15.13 17.16 4.23
N CYS A 92 -13.99 17.34 4.91
CA CYS A 92 -12.95 18.28 4.51
C CYS A 92 -11.91 17.65 3.57
N ARG A 93 -11.87 16.30 3.47
CA ARG A 93 -10.82 15.58 2.74
C ARG A 93 -11.41 14.42 1.94
N PRO A 94 -11.79 14.65 0.67
CA PRO A 94 -12.26 13.59 -0.22
C PRO A 94 -11.26 12.43 -0.30
N GLY A 95 -11.77 11.20 -0.21
CA GLY A 95 -10.95 9.98 -0.18
C GLY A 95 -10.40 9.62 1.20
N ASN A 96 -10.71 10.42 2.24
CA ASN A 96 -10.40 10.08 3.62
C ASN A 96 -11.66 9.75 4.44
N VAL A 97 -11.43 9.10 5.58
CA VAL A 97 -12.44 8.68 6.56
C VAL A 97 -12.02 9.06 7.98
N ILE A 98 -13.02 9.15 8.84
CA ILE A 98 -12.88 9.26 10.30
C ILE A 98 -13.37 7.94 10.89
N LEU A 99 -12.59 7.39 11.83
CA LEU A 99 -12.87 6.13 12.52
C LEU A 99 -13.33 6.43 13.94
N ASN A 100 -14.61 6.26 14.23
CA ASN A 100 -15.17 6.44 15.57
C ASN A 100 -15.15 5.10 16.32
N MET A 101 -14.52 5.11 17.50
CA MET A 101 -14.25 3.94 18.32
C MET A 101 -15.19 3.82 19.52
N THR A 102 -16.26 4.63 19.61
CA THR A 102 -17.15 4.65 20.79
C THR A 102 -17.68 3.26 21.14
N GLU A 103 -18.34 2.60 20.19
CA GLU A 103 -18.95 1.28 20.43
C GLU A 103 -17.89 0.21 20.75
N VAL A 104 -16.73 0.26 20.07
CA VAL A 104 -15.58 -0.60 20.37
C VAL A 104 -15.15 -0.41 21.82
N LEU A 105 -14.91 0.82 22.26
CA LEU A 105 -14.42 1.12 23.60
C LEU A 105 -15.44 0.72 24.69
N GLU A 106 -16.74 0.92 24.46
CA GLU A 106 -17.81 0.52 25.37
C GLU A 106 -17.83 -1.00 25.60
N VAL A 107 -17.68 -1.77 24.53
CA VAL A 107 -17.63 -3.24 24.61
C VAL A 107 -16.32 -3.69 25.28
N LEU A 108 -15.18 -3.18 24.83
CA LEU A 108 -13.86 -3.60 25.34
C LEU A 108 -13.68 -3.27 26.83
N LYS A 109 -14.31 -2.21 27.34
CA LYS A 109 -14.26 -1.82 28.76
C LYS A 109 -14.74 -2.96 29.67
N ASN A 110 -15.68 -3.78 29.20
CA ASN A 110 -16.30 -4.87 29.97
C ASN A 110 -15.72 -6.25 29.63
N GLN A 111 -14.66 -6.32 28.81
CA GLN A 111 -14.03 -7.58 28.38
C GLN A 111 -12.65 -7.74 29.02
N ASP A 112 -12.55 -8.52 30.11
CA ASP A 112 -11.29 -8.73 30.83
C ASP A 112 -10.16 -9.25 29.93
N HIS A 113 -10.47 -10.19 29.03
CA HIS A 113 -9.50 -10.75 28.09
C HIS A 113 -8.95 -9.71 27.08
N ASN A 114 -9.62 -8.55 26.92
CA ASN A 114 -9.22 -7.44 26.07
C ASN A 114 -8.77 -6.19 26.85
N ARG A 115 -8.53 -6.29 28.17
CA ARG A 115 -8.09 -5.16 29.01
C ARG A 115 -6.85 -4.44 28.50
N VAL A 116 -5.86 -5.17 27.97
CA VAL A 116 -4.65 -4.59 27.37
C VAL A 116 -5.00 -3.76 26.14
N THR A 117 -5.80 -4.30 25.22
CA THR A 117 -6.30 -3.56 24.05
C THR A 117 -7.02 -2.29 24.48
N TYR A 118 -7.95 -2.37 25.42
CA TYR A 118 -8.69 -1.21 25.92
C TYR A 118 -7.75 -0.13 26.45
N THR A 119 -6.77 -0.52 27.28
CA THR A 119 -5.79 0.39 27.91
C THR A 119 -4.96 1.15 26.88
N HIS A 120 -4.60 0.51 25.76
CA HIS A 120 -3.90 1.18 24.67
C HIS A 120 -4.86 2.01 23.82
N LEU A 121 -5.98 1.45 23.40
CA LEU A 121 -6.89 2.08 22.44
C LEU A 121 -7.53 3.36 22.98
N ILE A 122 -7.92 3.40 24.26
CA ILE A 122 -8.49 4.61 24.89
C ILE A 122 -7.52 5.80 24.87
N LYS A 123 -6.20 5.53 24.84
CA LYS A 123 -5.17 6.58 24.75
C LYS A 123 -5.03 7.12 23.34
N LEU A 124 -5.40 6.34 22.32
CA LEU A 124 -5.25 6.68 20.90
C LEU A 124 -6.39 7.54 20.35
N VAL A 125 -7.48 7.72 21.10
CA VAL A 125 -8.64 8.47 20.62
C VAL A 125 -8.66 9.93 21.10
N SER A 126 -9.47 10.75 20.42
CA SER A 126 -9.83 12.11 20.82
C SER A 126 -10.90 12.08 21.92
N SER A 127 -11.30 13.25 22.43
CA SER A 127 -12.43 13.38 23.36
C SER A 127 -13.78 12.94 22.77
N LYS A 128 -13.87 12.82 21.43
CA LYS A 128 -15.05 12.30 20.72
C LYS A 128 -14.93 10.82 20.37
N ASN A 129 -13.95 10.12 20.94
CA ASN A 129 -13.60 8.73 20.64
C ASN A 129 -13.21 8.49 19.16
N GLU A 130 -12.74 9.52 18.45
CA GLU A 130 -12.22 9.38 17.09
C GLU A 130 -10.75 9.00 17.16
N LEU A 131 -10.34 7.99 16.38
CA LEU A 131 -8.95 7.54 16.38
C LEU A 131 -8.04 8.67 15.89
N MET A 132 -6.96 8.94 16.63
CA MET A 132 -6.00 9.98 16.28
C MET A 132 -4.83 9.38 15.52
N GLU A 133 -4.58 9.90 14.32
CA GLU A 133 -3.57 9.40 13.39
C GLU A 133 -2.17 9.45 14.00
N HIS A 134 -1.77 10.60 14.56
CA HIS A 134 -0.44 10.77 15.14
C HIS A 134 -0.18 9.87 16.35
N LYS A 135 -1.21 9.61 17.18
CA LYS A 135 -1.08 8.73 18.36
C LYS A 135 -0.86 7.29 17.94
N LEU A 136 -1.60 6.83 16.93
CA LEU A 136 -1.39 5.51 16.36
C LEU A 136 0.02 5.39 15.77
N GLN A 137 0.46 6.38 14.99
CA GLN A 137 1.81 6.39 14.42
C GLN A 137 2.90 6.41 15.50
N ALA A 138 2.71 7.15 16.59
CA ALA A 138 3.64 7.18 17.70
C ALA A 138 3.75 5.81 18.40
N LEU A 139 2.61 5.13 18.61
CA LEU A 139 2.60 3.79 19.17
C LEU A 139 3.35 2.77 18.29
N ILE A 140 3.11 2.81 16.97
CA ILE A 140 3.80 1.93 16.01
C ILE A 140 5.30 2.27 15.93
N THR A 141 5.64 3.56 15.96
CA THR A 141 7.05 4.02 16.01
C THR A 141 7.77 3.45 17.22
N SER A 142 7.14 3.52 18.40
CA SER A 142 7.70 2.96 19.64
C SER A 142 7.93 1.45 19.52
N ALA A 143 6.95 0.71 18.97
CA ALA A 143 7.09 -0.73 18.75
C ALA A 143 8.21 -1.07 17.74
N MET A 144 8.28 -0.36 16.62
CA MET A 144 9.34 -0.53 15.62
C MET A 144 10.73 -0.29 16.22
N THR A 145 10.90 0.82 16.95
CA THR A 145 12.17 1.13 17.62
C THR A 145 12.55 0.05 18.64
N LYS A 146 11.60 -0.46 19.42
CA LYS A 146 11.84 -1.55 20.36
C LYS A 146 12.31 -2.82 19.66
N VAL A 147 11.68 -3.18 18.53
CA VAL A 147 12.06 -4.35 17.72
C VAL A 147 13.46 -4.18 17.16
N LEU A 148 13.73 -3.03 16.53
CA LEU A 148 15.02 -2.72 15.93
C LEU A 148 16.16 -2.73 16.95
N ASN A 149 15.95 -2.14 18.13
CA ASN A 149 16.92 -2.20 19.22
C ASN A 149 17.17 -3.64 19.68
N GLY A 150 16.12 -4.45 19.79
CA GLY A 150 16.23 -5.86 20.20
C GLY A 150 16.96 -6.76 19.19
N MET A 151 17.04 -6.35 17.93
CA MET A 151 17.84 -7.00 16.88
C MET A 151 19.14 -6.24 16.56
N GLU A 152 19.53 -5.28 17.40
CA GLU A 152 20.73 -4.45 17.23
C GLU A 152 20.82 -3.74 15.87
N ASN A 153 19.66 -3.38 15.29
CA ASN A 153 19.54 -2.82 13.95
C ASN A 153 20.21 -3.67 12.86
N LYS A 154 20.23 -5.00 13.01
CA LYS A 154 20.90 -5.92 12.09
C LYS A 154 20.04 -7.12 11.75
N ILE A 155 20.12 -7.60 10.51
CA ILE A 155 19.57 -8.89 10.08
C ILE A 155 20.69 -9.82 9.61
N ASN A 156 20.48 -11.12 9.77
CA ASN A 156 21.37 -12.15 9.22
C ASN A 156 20.71 -12.77 7.98
N VAL A 157 21.33 -12.58 6.82
CA VAL A 157 20.89 -13.18 5.55
C VAL A 157 22.00 -14.12 5.07
N ASP A 158 21.73 -15.43 5.12
CA ASP A 158 22.65 -16.49 4.67
C ASP A 158 24.04 -16.43 5.35
N GLY A 159 24.09 -16.07 6.63
CA GLY A 159 25.33 -15.92 7.39
C GLY A 159 25.95 -14.52 7.32
N ASN A 160 25.42 -13.63 6.47
CA ASN A 160 25.90 -12.26 6.33
C ASN A 160 25.08 -11.30 7.19
N ILE A 161 25.75 -10.60 8.10
CA ILE A 161 25.13 -9.59 8.96
C ILE A 161 25.03 -8.29 8.16
N THR A 162 23.81 -7.77 8.07
CA THR A 162 23.50 -6.54 7.34
C THR A 162 22.83 -5.53 8.25
N GLU A 163 23.33 -4.29 8.23
CA GLU A 163 22.75 -3.18 8.98
C GLU A 163 21.43 -2.72 8.37
N VAL A 164 20.51 -2.34 9.24
CA VAL A 164 19.18 -1.82 8.90
C VAL A 164 19.08 -0.38 9.36
N VAL A 165 18.95 0.54 8.42
CA VAL A 165 18.72 1.96 8.75
C VAL A 165 17.22 2.23 8.73
N TYR A 166 16.68 2.74 9.84
CA TYR A 166 15.25 3.03 9.98
C TYR A 166 14.95 4.53 9.82
N ARG A 167 13.92 4.86 9.04
CA ARG A 167 13.36 6.21 8.94
C ARG A 167 11.84 6.20 8.81
N ARG A 168 11.21 7.30 9.21
CA ARG A 168 9.79 7.57 8.96
C ARG A 168 9.63 8.32 7.64
N CYS A 169 8.82 7.79 6.73
CA CYS A 169 8.57 8.37 5.40
C CYS A 169 7.07 8.48 5.13
N GLY A 170 6.47 9.63 5.46
CA GLY A 170 5.02 9.81 5.36
C GLY A 170 4.29 8.84 6.32
N PRO A 171 3.38 7.97 5.84
CA PRO A 171 2.75 6.95 6.68
C PRO A 171 3.66 5.76 6.97
N ALA A 172 4.75 5.57 6.22
CA ALA A 172 5.57 4.37 6.26
C ALA A 172 6.67 4.40 7.33
N HIS A 173 6.98 3.21 7.85
CA HIS A 173 8.21 2.91 8.56
C HIS A 173 9.18 2.25 7.57
N THR A 174 10.12 3.03 7.05
CA THR A 174 11.01 2.57 5.99
C THR A 174 12.30 2.03 6.57
N MET A 175 12.64 0.81 6.17
CA MET A 175 13.91 0.15 6.45
C MET A 175 14.78 0.22 5.22
N PHE A 176 16.00 0.72 5.33
CA PHE A 176 16.98 0.81 4.26
C PHE A 176 18.10 -0.20 4.49
N ILE A 177 18.42 -0.93 3.42
CA ILE A 177 19.59 -1.78 3.31
C ILE A 177 20.51 -1.15 2.28
N ASP A 178 21.76 -0.91 2.68
CA ASP A 178 22.78 -0.32 1.82
C ASP A 178 24.10 -1.07 2.05
N THR A 179 24.30 -2.13 1.29
CA THR A 179 25.55 -2.90 1.25
C THR A 179 26.20 -2.73 -0.11
N LYS A 180 27.44 -3.19 -0.25
CA LYS A 180 28.15 -3.19 -1.53
C LYS A 180 27.41 -3.99 -2.61
N ASP A 181 26.76 -5.10 -2.23
CA ASP A 181 26.19 -6.06 -3.16
C ASP A 181 24.67 -5.89 -3.35
N ILE A 182 23.98 -5.31 -2.36
CA ILE A 182 22.54 -5.09 -2.41
C ILE A 182 22.14 -3.77 -1.73
N LYS A 183 21.31 -2.99 -2.44
CA LYS A 183 20.73 -1.75 -1.95
C LYS A 183 19.22 -1.73 -2.22
N TYR A 184 18.42 -1.65 -1.17
CA TYR A 184 16.97 -1.56 -1.31
C TYR A 184 16.31 -0.94 -0.07
N SER A 185 15.05 -0.55 -0.20
CA SER A 185 14.21 -0.12 0.91
C SER A 185 12.93 -0.93 1.02
N VAL A 186 12.39 -1.04 2.23
CA VAL A 186 11.07 -1.63 2.51
C VAL A 186 10.24 -0.65 3.31
N ASP A 187 9.14 -0.21 2.73
CA ASP A 187 8.14 0.64 3.36
C ASP A 187 7.14 -0.22 4.12
N PHE A 188 7.28 -0.31 5.44
CA PHE A 188 6.26 -0.94 6.30
C PHE A 188 5.15 0.07 6.54
N VAL A 189 4.09 -0.02 5.74
CA VAL A 189 2.93 0.89 5.79
C VAL A 189 1.86 0.28 6.70
N PRO A 190 1.56 0.87 7.87
CA PRO A 190 0.46 0.40 8.69
C PRO A 190 -0.89 0.69 8.02
N ALA A 191 -1.82 -0.25 8.13
CA ALA A 191 -3.17 -0.13 7.60
C ALA A 191 -4.18 -0.72 8.56
N ILE A 192 -5.24 0.01 8.90
CA ILE A 192 -6.35 -0.55 9.67
C ILE A 192 -7.26 -1.29 8.71
N LYS A 193 -7.38 -2.59 8.88
CA LYS A 193 -8.18 -3.49 8.04
C LYS A 193 -9.63 -3.46 8.51
N LEU A 194 -10.50 -2.89 7.68
CA LEU A 194 -11.93 -2.70 7.95
C LEU A 194 -12.76 -3.67 7.11
N ASN A 195 -13.85 -4.18 7.67
CA ASN A 195 -14.70 -5.12 6.94
C ASN A 195 -15.34 -4.45 5.73
N ALA A 196 -15.64 -5.25 4.70
CA ALA A 196 -16.39 -4.82 3.53
C ALA A 196 -17.67 -4.06 3.87
N SER A 197 -18.42 -4.48 4.89
CA SER A 197 -19.67 -3.83 5.33
C SER A 197 -19.48 -2.40 5.86
N GLN A 198 -18.27 -2.04 6.28
CA GLN A 198 -17.93 -0.72 6.83
C GLN A 198 -17.47 0.28 5.76
N ASN A 199 -17.51 -0.09 4.47
CA ASN A 199 -17.05 0.77 3.39
C ASN A 199 -17.94 2.02 3.22
N ILE A 200 -17.40 3.04 2.55
CA ILE A 200 -18.07 4.33 2.31
C ILE A 200 -18.32 4.61 0.82
N LEU A 201 -18.19 3.58 -0.04
CA LEU A 201 -18.37 3.69 -1.48
C LEU A 201 -19.85 3.87 -1.84
N GLY A 202 -20.13 4.54 -2.95
CA GLY A 202 -21.46 4.60 -3.53
C GLY A 202 -21.80 3.30 -4.26
N GLU A 203 -23.08 3.14 -4.63
CA GLU A 203 -23.60 1.95 -5.33
C GLU A 203 -22.84 1.65 -6.63
N GLU A 204 -22.47 2.68 -7.38
CA GLU A 204 -21.71 2.52 -8.63
C GLU A 204 -20.29 2.01 -8.39
N GLU A 205 -19.60 2.51 -7.38
CA GLU A 205 -18.24 2.05 -7.04
C GLU A 205 -18.25 0.63 -6.44
N LEU A 206 -19.30 0.25 -5.72
CA LEU A 206 -19.45 -1.08 -5.13
C LEU A 206 -19.42 -2.21 -6.17
N LYS A 207 -19.75 -1.93 -7.44
CA LYS A 207 -19.62 -2.90 -8.55
C LYS A 207 -18.18 -3.39 -8.75
N TYR A 208 -17.20 -2.56 -8.41
CA TYR A 208 -15.77 -2.82 -8.58
C TYR A 208 -15.07 -3.20 -7.27
N PHE A 209 -15.78 -3.06 -6.15
CA PHE A 209 -15.28 -3.42 -4.85
C PHE A 209 -15.19 -4.95 -4.69
N VAL A 210 -14.10 -5.45 -4.12
CA VAL A 210 -14.00 -6.89 -3.80
C VAL A 210 -14.98 -7.20 -2.68
N LYS A 211 -16.09 -7.85 -3.03
CA LYS A 211 -17.12 -8.26 -2.06
C LYS A 211 -16.58 -9.20 -0.97
N ASN A 212 -15.44 -9.84 -1.19
CA ASN A 212 -14.94 -10.96 -0.39
C ASN A 212 -14.06 -10.59 0.83
N GLY A 213 -14.06 -9.34 1.34
CA GLY A 213 -13.47 -9.21 2.68
C GLY A 213 -13.33 -7.84 3.32
N PHE A 214 -12.56 -6.93 2.72
CA PHE A 214 -12.08 -5.77 3.47
C PHE A 214 -11.58 -4.62 2.59
N TRP A 215 -11.38 -3.48 3.23
CA TRP A 215 -10.66 -2.32 2.73
C TRP A 215 -9.83 -1.74 3.87
N GLU A 216 -9.05 -0.70 3.61
CA GLU A 216 -8.03 -0.23 4.53
C GLU A 216 -8.14 1.27 4.81
N ALA A 217 -7.92 1.65 6.06
CA ALA A 217 -7.70 3.04 6.46
C ALA A 217 -6.22 3.24 6.81
N ILE A 218 -5.55 4.11 6.05
CA ILE A 218 -4.11 4.38 6.16
C ILE A 218 -3.90 5.65 7.02
N PRO A 219 -3.13 5.59 8.12
CA PRO A 219 -2.79 6.75 8.94
C PRO A 219 -1.77 7.62 8.20
N LYS A 220 -2.25 8.48 7.30
CA LYS A 220 -1.40 9.36 6.52
C LYS A 220 -1.29 10.72 7.22
N PRO A 221 -0.09 11.14 7.66
CA PRO A 221 0.09 12.45 8.26
C PRO A 221 -0.32 13.56 7.30
N LEU A 222 -0.99 14.58 7.84
CA LEU A 222 -1.31 15.80 7.11
C LEU A 222 -0.06 16.67 6.91
N LYS A 223 -0.11 17.51 5.87
CA LYS A 223 0.86 18.56 5.61
C LYS A 223 0.10 19.89 5.47
N PRO A 224 0.31 20.88 6.36
CA PRO A 224 1.15 20.85 7.57
C PRO A 224 0.67 19.83 8.62
N ILE A 225 1.54 19.50 9.58
CA ILE A 225 1.23 18.55 10.65
C ILE A 225 0.09 19.13 11.51
N ASP A 226 -0.90 18.29 11.80
CA ASP A 226 -2.02 18.61 12.68
C ASP A 226 -2.04 17.59 13.85
N PRO A 227 -1.78 18.02 15.10
CA PRO A 227 -1.81 17.13 16.26
C PRO A 227 -3.21 16.60 16.57
N ASN A 228 -4.28 17.20 16.03
CA ASN A 228 -5.65 16.73 16.20
C ASN A 228 -6.16 15.95 14.98
N ASN A 229 -5.27 15.52 14.09
CA ASN A 229 -5.65 14.77 12.89
C ASN A 229 -6.33 13.43 13.25
N VAL A 230 -7.61 13.32 12.90
CA VAL A 230 -8.43 12.10 12.99
C VAL A 230 -8.75 11.50 11.61
N SER A 231 -8.11 12.02 10.55
CA SER A 231 -8.37 11.67 9.16
C SER A 231 -7.43 10.57 8.66
N PHE A 232 -8.01 9.51 8.11
CA PHE A 232 -7.29 8.36 7.55
C PHE A 232 -7.60 8.24 6.06
N ARG A 233 -6.58 7.98 5.24
CA ARG A 233 -6.78 7.80 3.80
C ARG A 233 -7.41 6.44 3.53
N ALA A 234 -8.56 6.42 2.86
CA ALA A 234 -9.17 5.17 2.41
C ALA A 234 -8.33 4.54 1.29
N SER A 235 -8.08 3.24 1.40
CA SER A 235 -7.35 2.43 0.43
C SER A 235 -8.21 1.23 0.02
N TYR A 236 -8.39 1.08 -1.28
CA TYR A 236 -9.12 -0.02 -1.92
C TYR A 236 -8.18 -0.88 -2.77
N TYR A 237 -6.93 -0.99 -2.32
CA TYR A 237 -5.83 -1.63 -3.07
C TYR A 237 -6.19 -3.02 -3.61
N ASP A 238 -6.85 -3.86 -2.80
CA ASP A 238 -7.28 -5.20 -3.21
C ASP A 238 -8.30 -5.18 -4.35
N SER A 239 -9.18 -4.18 -4.36
CA SER A 239 -10.15 -3.97 -5.44
C SER A 239 -9.45 -3.56 -6.72
N GLU A 240 -8.50 -2.63 -6.63
CA GLU A 240 -7.67 -2.23 -7.77
C GLU A 240 -6.84 -3.39 -8.32
N LEU A 241 -6.29 -4.23 -7.44
CA LEU A 241 -5.51 -5.39 -7.83
C LEU A 241 -6.35 -6.42 -8.58
N LEU A 242 -7.59 -6.66 -8.15
CA LEU A 242 -8.53 -7.51 -8.89
C LEU A 242 -8.92 -6.89 -10.23
N MET A 243 -9.08 -5.56 -10.31
CA MET A 243 -9.31 -4.90 -11.60
C MET A 243 -8.14 -5.14 -12.55
N LEU A 244 -6.90 -5.23 -12.07
CA LEU A 244 -5.71 -5.54 -12.86
C LEU A 244 -5.52 -7.02 -13.20
N LYS A 245 -6.25 -7.94 -12.55
CA LYS A 245 -6.08 -9.39 -12.72
C LYS A 245 -6.37 -9.79 -14.17
N ASP A 246 -5.50 -10.64 -14.73
CA ASP A 246 -5.54 -11.21 -16.08
C ASP A 246 -5.57 -10.20 -17.23
N LYS A 247 -5.25 -8.92 -16.96
CA LYS A 247 -5.16 -7.84 -17.97
C LYS A 247 -3.70 -7.56 -18.32
N HIS A 248 -3.05 -8.51 -18.97
CA HIS A 248 -1.61 -8.44 -19.26
C HIS A 248 -1.24 -7.21 -20.10
N LYS A 249 -2.03 -6.88 -21.14
CA LYS A 249 -1.77 -5.70 -21.97
C LYS A 249 -1.96 -4.39 -21.22
N LEU A 250 -2.92 -4.30 -20.31
CA LEU A 250 -3.07 -3.15 -19.41
C LEU A 250 -1.79 -2.94 -18.59
N LYS A 251 -1.25 -4.01 -17.99
CA LYS A 251 -0.01 -3.95 -17.19
C LYS A 251 1.19 -3.53 -18.02
N GLU A 252 1.34 -4.06 -19.23
CA GLU A 252 2.38 -3.65 -20.17
C GLU A 252 2.29 -2.15 -20.49
N VAL A 253 1.09 -1.64 -20.82
CA VAL A 253 0.88 -0.21 -21.07
C VAL A 253 1.22 0.65 -19.85
N ILE A 254 0.81 0.24 -18.65
CA ILE A 254 1.19 0.95 -17.41
C ILE A 254 2.72 1.02 -17.30
N ARG A 255 3.42 -0.09 -17.53
CA ARG A 255 4.90 -0.12 -17.46
C ARG A 255 5.54 0.80 -18.52
N PHE A 256 5.04 0.80 -19.74
CA PHE A 256 5.50 1.74 -20.78
C PHE A 256 5.28 3.19 -20.38
N MET A 257 4.10 3.53 -19.88
CA MET A 257 3.78 4.89 -19.45
C MET A 257 4.66 5.36 -18.29
N LYS A 258 4.97 4.46 -17.35
CA LYS A 258 5.93 4.73 -16.28
C LYS A 258 7.34 4.93 -16.83
N LYS A 259 7.81 4.07 -17.75
CA LYS A 259 9.15 4.19 -18.33
C LYS A 259 9.30 5.48 -19.12
N PHE A 260 8.26 5.85 -19.86
CA PHE A 260 8.21 7.14 -20.56
C PHE A 260 8.32 8.32 -19.58
N ARG A 261 7.55 8.31 -18.48
CA ARG A 261 7.64 9.33 -17.43
C ARG A 261 9.04 9.40 -16.83
N ASP A 262 9.63 8.27 -16.46
CA ASP A 262 10.92 8.22 -15.76
C ASP A 262 12.08 8.68 -16.65
N ASN A 263 11.95 8.55 -17.97
CA ASN A 263 12.91 9.07 -18.94
C ASN A 263 12.75 10.59 -19.23
N LYS A 264 11.75 11.27 -18.63
CA LYS A 264 11.49 12.70 -18.83
C LYS A 264 11.73 13.49 -17.55
N GLN A 265 12.62 14.48 -17.62
CA GLN A 265 13.01 15.28 -16.44
C GLN A 265 11.87 16.15 -15.88
N ASN A 266 10.88 16.52 -16.68
CA ASN A 266 9.79 17.43 -16.31
C ASN A 266 8.50 16.74 -15.81
N MET A 267 8.52 15.42 -15.57
CA MET A 267 7.31 14.66 -15.22
C MET A 267 7.31 14.09 -13.79
N SER A 268 8.16 14.60 -12.89
CA SER A 268 8.33 14.11 -11.51
C SER A 268 7.07 14.25 -10.62
N ASN A 269 6.16 15.16 -10.99
CA ASN A 269 4.86 15.34 -10.33
C ASN A 269 3.82 14.28 -10.72
N LEU A 270 4.01 13.56 -11.84
CA LEU A 270 3.11 12.50 -12.28
C LEU A 270 3.38 11.20 -11.51
N LYS A 271 2.76 11.06 -10.33
CA LYS A 271 2.91 9.86 -9.51
C LYS A 271 2.39 8.61 -10.23
N SER A 272 3.02 7.46 -9.96
CA SER A 272 2.67 6.17 -10.58
C SER A 272 1.19 5.82 -10.39
N TYR A 273 0.62 6.21 -9.24
CA TYR A 273 -0.78 6.01 -8.94
C TYR A 273 -1.71 6.72 -9.94
N PHE A 274 -1.39 7.95 -10.39
CA PHE A 274 -2.20 8.63 -11.42
C PHE A 274 -2.20 7.89 -12.75
N ILE A 275 -1.06 7.31 -13.15
CA ILE A 275 -0.96 6.49 -14.37
C ILE A 275 -1.87 5.25 -14.23
N LYS A 276 -1.81 4.58 -13.07
CA LYS A 276 -2.67 3.42 -12.76
C LYS A 276 -4.15 3.81 -12.80
N THR A 277 -4.55 4.91 -12.14
CA THR A 277 -5.95 5.35 -12.06
C THR A 277 -6.57 5.62 -13.43
N VAL A 278 -5.89 6.38 -14.29
CA VAL A 278 -6.40 6.68 -15.65
C VAL A 278 -6.64 5.40 -16.46
N LEU A 279 -5.74 4.42 -16.31
CA LEU A 279 -5.84 3.14 -17.00
C LEU A 279 -6.89 2.21 -16.37
N LEU A 280 -7.11 2.29 -15.05
CA LEU A 280 -8.24 1.61 -14.39
C LEU A 280 -9.60 2.18 -14.81
N TRP A 281 -9.71 3.46 -15.16
CA TRP A 281 -10.95 3.99 -15.73
C TRP A 281 -11.29 3.35 -17.08
N GLN A 282 -10.29 3.06 -17.92
CA GLN A 282 -10.52 2.35 -19.19
C GLN A 282 -11.04 0.92 -18.98
N VAL A 283 -10.70 0.27 -17.86
CA VAL A 283 -11.24 -1.06 -17.52
C VAL A 283 -12.76 -1.03 -17.38
N LYS A 284 -13.34 0.11 -16.97
CA LYS A 284 -14.80 0.26 -16.84
C LYS A 284 -15.54 0.26 -18.18
N GLU A 285 -14.82 0.50 -19.28
CA GLU A 285 -15.42 0.74 -20.59
C GLU A 285 -15.08 -0.34 -21.62
N LYS A 286 -14.10 -1.19 -21.30
CA LYS A 286 -13.62 -2.23 -22.20
C LYS A 286 -13.94 -3.60 -21.62
N PRO A 287 -14.48 -4.54 -22.42
CA PRO A 287 -14.72 -5.91 -21.96
C PRO A 287 -13.40 -6.58 -21.58
N SER A 288 -13.45 -7.59 -20.71
CA SER A 288 -12.26 -8.29 -20.23
C SER A 288 -11.36 -8.83 -21.36
N ASP A 289 -11.96 -9.34 -22.43
CA ASP A 289 -11.21 -9.92 -23.56
C ASP A 289 -10.39 -8.90 -24.35
N TYR A 290 -10.79 -7.62 -24.34
CA TYR A 290 -10.02 -6.54 -24.96
C TYR A 290 -8.57 -6.54 -24.47
N TRP A 291 -8.35 -6.77 -23.18
CA TRP A 291 -7.03 -6.73 -22.56
C TRP A 291 -6.19 -7.99 -22.81
N ARG A 292 -6.79 -9.03 -23.40
CA ARG A 292 -6.14 -10.29 -23.77
C ARG A 292 -5.83 -10.34 -25.26
N THR A 293 -6.73 -9.84 -26.10
CA THR A 293 -6.66 -9.98 -27.56
C THR A 293 -6.07 -8.77 -28.27
N SER A 294 -6.07 -7.59 -27.65
CA SER A 294 -5.54 -6.38 -28.29
C SER A 294 -4.01 -6.41 -28.42
N GLN A 295 -3.51 -5.75 -29.47
CA GLN A 295 -2.07 -5.52 -29.61
C GLN A 295 -1.62 -4.39 -28.69
N LEU A 296 -0.38 -4.47 -28.22
CA LEU A 296 0.16 -3.49 -27.27
C LEU A 296 0.14 -2.07 -27.84
N LYS A 297 0.47 -1.92 -29.14
CA LYS A 297 0.45 -0.61 -29.82
C LYS A 297 -0.93 0.05 -29.78
N ASP A 298 -2.02 -0.72 -29.92
CA ASP A 298 -3.37 -0.18 -30.09
C ASP A 298 -3.86 0.38 -28.76
N VAL A 299 -3.62 -0.36 -27.67
CA VAL A 299 -3.92 0.07 -26.30
C VAL A 299 -3.11 1.33 -25.94
N LEU A 300 -1.83 1.39 -26.32
CA LEU A 300 -0.96 2.55 -26.09
C LEU A 300 -1.45 3.80 -26.84
N ILE A 301 -1.77 3.68 -28.13
CA ILE A 301 -2.22 4.81 -28.96
C ILE A 301 -3.54 5.36 -28.42
N GLN A 302 -4.51 4.48 -28.12
CA GLN A 302 -5.79 4.88 -27.57
C GLN A 302 -5.64 5.60 -26.21
N THR A 303 -4.75 5.09 -25.35
CA THR A 303 -4.46 5.72 -24.05
C THR A 303 -3.90 7.12 -24.21
N ARG A 304 -3.07 7.37 -25.24
CA ARG A 304 -2.50 8.70 -25.52
C ARG A 304 -3.53 9.66 -26.11
N GLN A 305 -4.34 9.21 -27.07
CA GLN A 305 -5.38 10.03 -27.71
C GLN A 305 -6.42 10.53 -26.70
N ARG A 306 -6.77 9.68 -25.73
CA ARG A 306 -7.76 10.02 -24.72
C ARG A 306 -7.26 11.02 -23.68
N ARG A 307 -5.96 11.03 -23.38
CA ARG A 307 -5.38 12.07 -22.51
C ARG A 307 -5.66 13.47 -23.04
N SER A 308 -5.63 13.66 -24.36
CA SER A 308 -5.91 14.96 -24.98
C SER A 308 -7.34 15.46 -24.78
N GLN A 309 -8.31 14.57 -24.46
CA GLN A 309 -9.71 14.93 -24.22
C GLN A 309 -10.00 15.33 -22.75
N TYR A 310 -9.13 14.98 -21.80
CA TYR A 310 -9.28 15.38 -20.39
C TYR A 310 -8.61 16.75 -20.08
N TYR A 311 -7.93 17.34 -21.06
CA TYR A 311 -7.27 18.65 -20.95
C TYR A 311 -7.85 19.69 -21.94
N SER A 312 -9.02 19.39 -22.52
CA SER A 312 -9.89 20.31 -23.26
C SER A 312 -11.13 20.59 -22.44
#